data_AF-A0A9P0LHF2-F1
#
_entry.id   AF-A0A9P0LHF2-F1
#
_cell.length_a   1.000
_cell.length_b   1.000
_cell.length_c   1.000
_cell.angle_alpha   90.00
_cell.angle_beta   90.00
_cell.angle_gamma   90.00
#
_symmetry.space_group_name_H-M   'P 1'
#
loop_
_entity.id
_entity.type
_entity.pdbx_description
1 polymer ?
#
loop_
_entity_poly.entity_id
_entity_poly.type
_entity_poly.pdbx_seq_one_letter_code
_entity_poly.pdbx_strand_id
1 'polypeptide(L)'
;MRGGIALCFAVLCAALAEGKVYTKCGLTQELLKKGFSRSLVGNWVCLIESESGKDTSKQVTKANGSKSLGLFQINSKEWCQFGTPGGKCRMKCEGHKMSLFRKLLLFPDIV
;
A
#
# COMPACT_ATOMS: atom_id res chain seq x y z
N MET A 1 16.14 -36.15 -6.82
CA MET A 1 16.49 -34.70 -6.81
C MET A 1 15.32 -33.78 -7.27
N ARG A 2 14.04 -34.15 -7.05
CA ARG A 2 12.87 -33.35 -7.52
C ARG A 2 12.09 -32.64 -6.39
N GLY A 3 12.36 -32.98 -5.12
CA GLY A 3 11.67 -32.41 -3.97
C GLY A 3 12.13 -30.99 -3.58
N GLY A 4 13.36 -30.61 -3.92
CA GLY A 4 13.90 -29.28 -3.56
C GLY A 4 13.29 -28.12 -4.36
N ILE A 5 12.93 -28.35 -5.62
CA ILE A 5 12.37 -27.31 -6.51
C ILE A 5 10.94 -26.95 -6.08
N ALA A 6 10.12 -27.95 -5.71
CA ALA A 6 8.77 -27.73 -5.22
C ALA A 6 8.75 -26.99 -3.86
N LEU A 7 9.70 -27.32 -2.97
CA LEU A 7 9.86 -26.63 -1.69
C LEU A 7 10.28 -25.16 -1.90
N CYS A 8 11.21 -24.89 -2.82
CA CYS A 8 11.63 -23.53 -3.17
C CYS A 8 10.49 -22.70 -3.78
N PHE A 9 9.64 -23.27 -4.64
CA PHE A 9 8.48 -22.57 -5.20
C PHE A 9 7.41 -22.25 -4.13
N ALA A 10 7.19 -23.16 -3.17
CA ALA A 10 6.28 -22.92 -2.05
C ALA A 10 6.79 -21.81 -1.11
N VAL A 11 8.10 -21.79 -0.83
CA VAL A 11 8.74 -20.74 -0.02
C VAL A 11 8.75 -19.38 -0.74
N LEU A 12 8.91 -19.36 -2.08
CA LEU A 12 8.88 -18.13 -2.87
C LEU A 12 7.47 -17.52 -2.99
N CYS A 13 6.42 -18.35 -3.02
CA CYS A 13 5.02 -17.91 -2.96
C CYS A 13 4.59 -17.43 -1.57
N ALA A 14 5.29 -17.85 -0.51
CA ALA A 14 5.04 -17.45 0.87
C ALA A 14 5.58 -16.05 1.22
N ALA A 15 6.18 -15.31 0.27
CA ALA A 15 6.27 -13.84 0.33
C ALA A 15 4.87 -13.22 0.14
N LEU A 16 3.91 -13.74 0.90
CA LEU A 16 2.57 -13.21 1.06
C LEU A 16 2.73 -11.79 1.59
N ALA A 17 1.95 -10.89 1.01
CA ALA A 17 1.92 -9.51 1.40
C ALA A 17 1.48 -9.37 2.87
N GLU A 18 2.39 -9.49 3.82
CA GLU A 18 2.13 -9.32 5.24
C GLU A 18 1.71 -7.87 5.49
N GLY A 19 0.49 -7.71 5.99
CA GLY A 19 0.01 -6.46 6.52
C GLY A 19 0.89 -6.00 7.67
N LYS A 20 1.30 -4.73 7.65
CA LYS A 20 2.11 -4.11 8.69
C LYS A 20 1.33 -2.94 9.29
N VAL A 21 1.27 -2.90 10.62
CA VAL A 21 0.80 -1.72 11.36
C VAL A 21 2.01 -0.94 11.83
N TYR A 22 2.13 0.32 11.40
CA TYR A 22 3.24 1.18 11.81
C TYR A 22 3.00 1.81 13.18
N THR A 23 4.07 1.95 13.96
CA THR A 23 4.10 2.94 15.05
C THR A 23 4.17 4.34 14.47
N LYS A 24 3.78 5.36 15.25
CA LYS A 24 3.83 6.75 14.80
C LYS A 24 5.23 7.17 14.34
N CYS A 25 6.25 6.91 15.15
CA CYS A 25 7.64 7.23 14.80
C CYS A 25 8.16 6.39 13.63
N GLY A 26 7.82 5.10 13.57
CA GLY A 26 8.21 4.25 12.45
C GLY A 26 7.61 4.72 11.12
N LEU A 27 6.36 5.18 11.13
CA LEU A 27 5.72 5.79 9.97
C LEU A 27 6.41 7.08 9.54
N THR A 28 6.71 7.98 10.48
CA THR A 28 7.44 9.22 10.22
C THR A 28 8.80 8.95 9.58
N GLN A 29 9.57 7.99 10.11
CA GLN A 29 10.89 7.63 9.58
C GLN A 29 10.79 7.08 8.15
N GLU A 30 9.82 6.21 7.87
CA GLU A 30 9.61 5.71 6.52
C GLU A 30 9.21 6.82 5.54
N LEU A 31 8.29 7.72 5.92
CA LEU A 31 7.91 8.87 5.09
C LEU A 31 9.13 9.75 4.75
N LEU A 32 9.95 10.08 5.74
CA LEU A 32 11.16 10.89 5.54
C LEU A 32 12.19 10.18 4.65
N LYS A 33 12.40 8.87 4.85
CA LYS A 33 13.28 8.04 4.00
C LYS A 33 12.83 8.01 2.54
N LYS A 34 11.54 8.28 2.32
CA LYS A 34 10.90 8.33 1.01
C LYS A 34 10.81 9.74 0.46
N GLY A 35 11.48 10.71 1.08
CA GLY A 35 11.58 12.07 0.53
C GLY A 35 10.34 12.93 0.75
N PHE A 36 9.42 12.52 1.63
CA PHE A 36 8.37 13.43 2.09
C PHE A 36 9.01 14.59 2.84
N SER A 37 8.52 15.81 2.59
CA SER A 37 9.04 17.00 3.26
C SER A 37 8.93 16.87 4.78
N ARG A 38 10.02 17.18 5.49
CA ARG A 38 10.04 17.21 6.95
C ARG A 38 9.03 18.21 7.53
N SER A 39 8.72 19.29 6.81
CA SER A 39 7.71 20.26 7.25
C SER A 39 6.27 19.71 7.16
N LEU A 40 6.00 18.80 6.23
CA LEU A 40 4.67 18.25 5.98
C LEU A 40 4.48 16.83 6.53
N VAL A 41 5.53 16.18 7.01
CA VAL A 41 5.47 14.79 7.48
C VAL A 41 4.43 14.60 8.60
N GLY A 42 4.24 15.60 9.44
CA GLY A 42 3.20 15.58 10.47
C GLY A 42 1.79 15.46 9.90
N ASN A 43 1.50 16.20 8.81
CA ASN A 43 0.21 16.15 8.12
C ASN A 43 -0.02 14.77 7.51
N TRP A 44 1.01 14.18 6.89
CA TRP A 44 0.96 12.84 6.33
C TRP A 44 0.70 11.76 7.37
N VAL A 45 1.37 11.84 8.51
CA VAL A 45 1.17 10.92 9.63
C VAL A 45 -0.27 11.04 10.15
N CYS A 46 -0.78 12.25 10.32
CA CYS A 46 -2.15 12.49 10.77
C CYS A 46 -3.19 11.91 9.79
N LEU A 47 -3.01 12.16 8.50
CA LEU A 47 -3.88 11.63 7.45
C LEU A 47 -3.92 10.09 7.48
N ILE A 48 -2.74 9.44 7.47
CA ILE A 48 -2.65 7.97 7.49
C ILE A 48 -3.25 7.38 8.77
N GLU A 49 -3.03 8.03 9.91
CA GLU A 49 -3.58 7.59 11.19
C GLU A 49 -5.10 7.65 11.20
N SER A 50 -5.70 8.71 10.64
CA SER A 50 -7.15 8.87 10.50
C SER A 50 -7.75 7.89 9.50
N GLU A 51 -7.12 7.71 8.34
CA GLU A 51 -7.68 6.92 7.23
C GLU A 51 -7.56 5.41 7.46
N SER A 52 -6.44 4.95 8.01
CA SER A 52 -6.16 3.51 8.08
C SER A 52 -5.73 3.02 9.46
N GLY A 53 -5.51 3.89 10.43
CA GLY A 53 -4.91 3.51 11.70
C GLY A 53 -3.45 3.09 11.58
N LYS A 54 -2.76 3.50 10.50
CA LYS A 54 -1.37 3.12 10.16
C LYS A 54 -1.19 1.65 9.73
N ASP A 55 -2.28 0.97 9.38
CA ASP A 55 -2.30 -0.41 8.87
C ASP A 55 -2.19 -0.44 7.33
N THR A 56 -1.17 -1.11 6.79
CA THR A 56 -0.96 -1.26 5.33
C THR A 56 -1.91 -2.24 4.68
N SER A 57 -2.56 -3.12 5.45
CA SER A 57 -3.52 -4.11 4.96
C SER A 57 -4.97 -3.64 5.02
N LYS A 58 -5.22 -2.45 5.59
CA LYS A 58 -6.56 -1.89 5.74
C LYS A 58 -7.29 -1.86 4.40
N GLN A 59 -8.46 -2.51 4.36
CA GLN A 59 -9.36 -2.49 3.24
C GLN A 59 -10.77 -2.14 3.71
N VAL A 60 -11.42 -1.23 3.00
CA VAL A 60 -12.81 -0.84 3.28
C VAL A 60 -13.61 -0.97 1.99
N THR A 61 -14.70 -1.75 2.03
CA THR A 61 -15.67 -1.83 0.93
C THR A 61 -16.66 -0.68 1.06
N LYS A 62 -16.83 0.09 0.00
CA LYS A 62 -17.78 1.21 -0.08
C LYS A 62 -19.14 0.71 -0.57
N ALA A 63 -20.20 1.48 -0.34
CA ALA A 63 -21.57 1.14 -0.74
C ALA A 63 -21.74 0.90 -2.25
N ASN A 64 -20.92 1.55 -3.08
CA ASN A 64 -20.92 1.38 -4.54
C ASN A 64 -20.10 0.15 -5.02
N GLY A 65 -19.67 -0.72 -4.10
CA GLY A 65 -18.87 -1.92 -4.40
C GLY A 65 -17.37 -1.67 -4.61
N SER A 66 -16.92 -0.41 -4.72
CA SER A 66 -15.49 -0.10 -4.79
C SER A 66 -14.77 -0.35 -3.46
N LYS A 67 -13.45 -0.52 -3.51
CA LYS A 67 -12.61 -0.79 -2.34
C LYS A 67 -11.59 0.32 -2.12
N SER A 68 -11.48 0.81 -0.90
CA SER A 68 -10.38 1.68 -0.45
C SER A 68 -9.28 0.83 0.18
N LEU A 69 -8.02 1.13 -0.16
CA LEU A 69 -6.87 0.25 0.10
C LEU A 69 -5.68 0.96 0.77
N GLY A 70 -5.11 0.29 1.78
CA GLY A 70 -3.82 0.63 2.40
C GLY A 70 -3.83 1.91 3.23
N LEU A 71 -2.64 2.48 3.46
CA LEU A 71 -2.45 3.63 4.37
C LEU A 71 -3.21 4.89 3.92
N PHE A 72 -3.35 5.11 2.62
CA PHE A 72 -4.02 6.28 2.04
C PHE A 72 -5.44 6.00 1.56
N GLN A 73 -5.97 4.80 1.83
CA GLN A 73 -7.33 4.40 1.44
C GLN A 73 -7.66 4.63 -0.05
N ILE A 74 -6.69 4.33 -0.92
CA ILE A 74 -6.77 4.54 -2.38
C ILE A 74 -7.93 3.75 -2.98
N ASN A 75 -8.80 4.44 -3.72
CA ASN A 75 -10.04 3.86 -4.25
C ASN A 75 -9.81 3.05 -5.54
N SER A 76 -10.33 1.82 -5.56
CA SER A 76 -10.19 0.85 -6.67
C SER A 76 -11.08 1.12 -7.89
N LYS A 77 -11.92 2.16 -7.87
CA LYS A 77 -12.71 2.59 -9.02
C LYS A 77 -11.93 3.58 -9.87
N GLU A 78 -11.20 4.48 -9.22
CA GLU A 78 -10.56 5.63 -9.86
C GLU A 78 -9.05 5.43 -10.09
N TRP A 79 -8.36 4.80 -9.13
CA TRP A 79 -6.89 4.87 -9.08
C TRP A 79 -6.18 3.59 -9.53
N CYS A 80 -6.74 2.42 -9.22
CA CYS A 80 -6.17 1.11 -9.56
C CYS A 80 -7.26 0.16 -10.07
N GLN A 81 -6.87 -0.98 -10.64
CA GLN A 81 -7.80 -2.06 -11.05
C GLN A 81 -7.35 -3.42 -10.48
N PHE A 82 -8.30 -4.29 -10.13
CA PHE A 82 -7.99 -5.65 -9.69
C PHE A 82 -7.71 -6.56 -10.89
N GLY A 83 -6.78 -7.51 -10.74
CA GLY A 83 -6.38 -8.48 -11.78
C GLY A 83 -5.46 -7.91 -12.87
N THR A 84 -5.73 -6.70 -13.36
CA THR A 84 -4.97 -6.03 -14.43
C THR A 84 -4.53 -4.62 -14.04
N PRO A 85 -3.44 -4.08 -14.62
CA PRO A 85 -3.08 -2.68 -14.43
C PRO A 85 -4.17 -1.77 -15.01
N GLY A 86 -4.66 -0.81 -14.22
CA GLY A 86 -5.70 0.12 -14.65
C GLY A 86 -5.83 1.31 -13.70
N GLY A 87 -6.89 2.10 -13.91
CA GLY A 87 -7.10 3.36 -13.18
C GLY A 87 -6.07 4.45 -13.53
N LYS A 88 -6.17 5.59 -12.86
CA LYS A 88 -5.26 6.74 -13.07
C LYS A 88 -3.79 6.39 -12.82
N CYS A 89 -3.50 5.51 -11.87
CA CYS A 89 -2.14 5.06 -11.56
C CYS A 89 -1.63 3.94 -12.48
N ARG A 90 -2.46 3.46 -13.42
CA ARG A 90 -2.13 2.39 -14.38
C ARG A 90 -1.49 1.18 -13.70
N MET A 91 -2.10 0.70 -12.61
CA MET A 91 -1.52 -0.36 -11.79
C MET A 91 -2.56 -1.30 -11.19
N LYS A 92 -2.08 -2.45 -10.73
CA LYS A 92 -2.88 -3.47 -10.04
C LYS A 92 -3.14 -3.07 -8.58
N CYS A 93 -4.38 -3.21 -8.13
CA CYS A 93 -4.77 -2.91 -6.75
C CYS A 93 -4.09 -3.85 -5.73
N GLU A 94 -3.79 -5.08 -6.12
CA GLU A 94 -3.13 -6.09 -5.26
C GLU A 94 -1.71 -5.66 -4.88
N GLY A 95 -1.07 -4.81 -5.68
CA GLY A 95 0.24 -4.22 -5.38
C GLY A 95 0.23 -3.22 -4.21
N HIS A 96 -0.93 -2.72 -3.79
CA HIS A 96 -1.04 -1.77 -2.67
C HIS A 96 -0.83 -2.42 -1.30
N LYS A 97 -0.94 -3.75 -1.19
CA LYS A 97 -0.86 -4.45 0.10
C LYS A 97 0.54 -4.42 0.74
N MET A 98 1.60 -4.13 -0.03
CA MET A 98 2.97 -4.40 0.42
C MET A 98 3.98 -3.25 0.31
N SER A 99 3.73 -2.20 -0.47
CA SER A 99 4.76 -1.16 -0.63
C SER A 99 4.20 0.18 -1.12
N LEU A 100 3.35 0.78 -0.30
CA LEU A 100 2.75 2.08 -0.59
C LEU A 100 3.80 3.17 -0.84
N PHE A 101 4.96 3.06 -0.19
CA PHE A 101 6.01 4.05 -0.29
C PHE A 101 6.84 4.02 -1.57
N ARG A 102 6.87 2.91 -2.32
CA ARG A 102 7.68 2.83 -3.56
C ARG A 102 7.00 3.48 -4.77
N LYS A 103 5.68 3.69 -4.71
CA LYS A 103 4.89 4.21 -5.84
C LYS A 103 4.18 5.52 -5.58
N LEU A 104 3.97 5.95 -4.33
CA LEU A 104 3.32 7.24 -4.08
C LEU A 104 4.11 8.44 -4.62
N LEU A 105 5.44 8.36 -4.66
CA LEU A 105 6.30 9.39 -5.24
C LEU A 105 6.26 9.44 -6.77
N LEU A 106 5.62 8.46 -7.42
CA LEU A 106 5.47 8.40 -8.88
C LEU A 106 4.10 8.94 -9.36
N PHE A 107 3.22 9.32 -8.43
CA PHE A 107 1.88 9.80 -8.74
C PHE A 107 1.57 11.05 -7.92
N PRO A 108 1.96 12.25 -8.41
CA PRO A 108 1.61 13.50 -7.76
C PRO A 108 0.08 13.69 -7.64
N ASP A 109 -0.73 12.97 -8.42
CA ASP A 109 -2.19 13.11 -8.42
C ASP A 109 -2.91 12.41 -7.24
N ILE A 110 -2.22 11.59 -6.44
CA ILE A 110 -2.84 10.92 -5.27
C ILE A 110 -2.91 11.87 -4.05
N VAL A 111 -2.26 13.04 -4.16
CA VAL A 111 -2.06 14.02 -3.09
C VAL A 111 -2.50 15.42 -3.54
#